data_AF-A0A1K0FHP3-F1
#
_entry.id   AF-A0A1K0FHP3-F1
#
_cell.length_a   1.000
_cell.length_b   1.000
_cell.length_c   1.000
_cell.angle_alpha   90.00
_cell.angle_beta   90.00
_cell.angle_gamma   90.00
#
_symmetry.space_group_name_H-M   'P 1'
#
loop_
_entity.id
_entity.type
_entity.pdbx_description
1 polymer ?
#
loop_
_entity_poly.entity_id
_entity_poly.type
_entity_poly.pdbx_seq_one_letter_code
_entity_poly.pdbx_strand_id
1 'polypeptide(L)'
;MKWNLRLAAAQRGIWKASELQRMLAERGLSISAGKMSGLWSGQPASIKLDDLDVICAVLGCGVADVLIPEPDKVTRPVVEQATQQAAVGATIVVAPRRRDGRSLPPA
;
A
#
# COMPACT_ATOMS: atom_id res chain seq x y z
N MET A 1 5.62 5.89 0.91
CA MET A 1 5.12 6.62 -0.27
C MET A 1 6.07 7.78 -0.46
N LYS A 2 6.78 7.83 -1.58
CA LYS A 2 7.71 8.88 -1.92
C LYS A 2 7.03 9.92 -2.81
N TRP A 3 7.21 11.19 -2.47
CA TRP A 3 6.70 12.31 -3.25
C TRP A 3 7.68 12.67 -4.38
N ASN A 4 7.18 12.72 -5.61
CA ASN A 4 7.98 12.84 -6.84
C ASN A 4 7.53 14.00 -7.75
N LEU A 5 6.82 14.99 -7.20
CA LEU A 5 6.23 16.08 -7.98
C LEU A 5 7.23 16.81 -8.89
N ARG A 6 8.40 17.17 -8.35
CA ARG A 6 9.41 17.94 -9.10
C ARG A 6 9.94 17.19 -10.30
N LEU A 7 10.21 15.89 -10.18
CA LEU A 7 10.69 15.09 -11.30
C LEU A 7 9.59 14.88 -12.34
N ALA A 8 8.37 14.58 -11.88
CA ALA A 8 7.21 14.43 -12.76
C ALA A 8 6.94 15.71 -13.56
N ALA A 9 7.06 16.88 -12.93
CA ALA A 9 6.95 18.19 -13.57
C ALA A 9 8.09 18.46 -14.57
N ALA A 10 9.34 18.15 -14.20
CA ALA A 10 10.50 18.35 -15.07
C ALA A 10 10.43 17.50 -16.36
N GLN A 11 9.93 16.26 -16.26
CA GLN A 11 9.68 15.39 -17.43
C GLN A 11 8.70 16.00 -18.45
N ARG A 12 7.88 16.97 -18.01
CA ARG A 12 6.90 17.70 -18.82
C ARG A 12 7.37 19.11 -19.18
N GLY A 13 8.64 19.43 -18.92
CA GLY A 13 9.23 20.72 -19.22
C GLY A 13 8.92 21.82 -18.20
N ILE A 14 8.34 21.49 -17.05
CA ILE A 14 8.04 22.46 -15.99
C ILE A 14 9.18 22.44 -14.97
N TRP A 15 10.00 23.48 -14.97
CA TRP A 15 11.23 23.55 -14.16
C TRP A 15 11.13 24.49 -12.96
N LYS A 16 10.09 25.33 -12.90
CA LYS A 16 9.92 26.35 -11.85
C LYS A 16 8.66 26.08 -11.03
N ALA A 17 8.80 26.12 -9.70
CA ALA A 17 7.67 25.93 -8.79
C ALA A 17 6.55 26.95 -9.02
N SER A 18 6.90 28.21 -9.29
CA SER A 18 5.95 29.30 -9.55
C SER A 18 5.19 29.13 -10.87
N GLU A 19 5.79 28.46 -11.85
CA GLU A 19 5.14 28.13 -13.12
C GLU A 19 4.06 27.06 -12.89
N LEU A 20 4.42 25.97 -12.20
CA LEU A 20 3.43 24.95 -11.81
C LEU A 20 2.31 25.56 -10.96
N GLN A 21 2.64 26.43 -9.99
CA GLN A 21 1.66 27.11 -9.15
C GLN A 21 0.64 27.91 -9.98
N ARG A 22 1.09 28.62 -11.02
CA ARG A 22 0.20 29.37 -11.92
C ARG A 22 -0.72 28.42 -12.69
N MET A 23 -0.18 27.34 -13.26
CA MET A 23 -0.96 26.35 -14.00
C MET A 23 -2.01 25.64 -13.11
N LEU A 24 -1.67 25.39 -11.85
CA LEU A 24 -2.62 24.85 -10.86
C LEU A 24 -3.75 25.84 -10.55
N ALA A 25 -3.42 27.13 -10.39
CA ALA A 25 -4.41 28.18 -10.14
C ALA A 25 -5.39 28.36 -11.32
N GLU A 26 -4.93 28.20 -12.56
CA GLU A 26 -5.78 28.21 -13.78
C GLU A 26 -6.86 27.11 -13.75
N ARG A 27 -6.63 26.03 -13.00
CA ARG A 27 -7.61 24.95 -12.78
C ARG A 27 -8.33 25.02 -11.43
N GLY A 28 -8.25 26.15 -10.73
CA GLY A 28 -8.94 26.38 -9.47
C GLY A 28 -8.18 25.91 -8.22
N LEU A 29 -6.95 25.39 -8.36
CA LEU A 29 -6.11 25.01 -7.22
C LEU A 29 -5.15 26.15 -6.83
N SER A 30 -5.63 27.07 -6.01
CA SER A 30 -4.85 28.18 -5.47
C SER A 30 -4.01 27.75 -4.27
N ILE A 31 -2.69 27.62 -4.47
CA ILE A 31 -1.71 27.24 -3.44
C ILE A 31 -0.89 28.48 -3.03
N SER A 32 -0.66 28.68 -1.74
CA SER A 32 0.24 29.74 -1.26
C SER A 32 1.71 29.43 -1.61
N ALA A 33 2.56 30.47 -1.74
CA ALA A 33 3.97 30.27 -2.05
C ALA A 33 4.69 29.34 -1.05
N GLY A 34 4.36 29.43 0.24
CA GLY A 34 4.89 28.55 1.28
C GLY A 34 4.48 27.08 1.09
N LYS A 35 3.18 26.81 0.86
CA LYS A 35 2.69 25.45 0.59
C LYS A 35 3.27 24.90 -0.71
N MET A 36 3.41 25.73 -1.74
CA MET A 36 4.01 25.36 -3.00
C MET A 36 5.49 24.97 -2.85
N SER A 37 6.26 25.72 -2.06
CA SER A 37 7.67 25.39 -1.78
C SER A 37 7.79 24.03 -1.08
N GLY A 38 6.92 23.76 -0.10
CA GLY A 38 6.86 22.46 0.58
C GLY A 38 6.50 21.31 -0.35
N LEU A 39 5.55 21.52 -1.27
CA LEU A 39 5.19 20.54 -2.30
C LEU A 39 6.29 20.35 -3.35
N TRP A 40 7.04 21.40 -3.70
CA TRP A 40 8.04 21.33 -4.76
C TRP A 40 9.35 20.67 -4.32
N SER A 41 9.82 21.01 -3.12
CA SER A 41 11.15 20.61 -2.64
C SER A 41 11.10 19.57 -1.53
N GLY A 42 9.96 19.38 -0.88
CA GLY A 42 9.81 18.52 0.29
C GLY A 42 8.84 17.37 0.08
N GLN A 43 8.45 16.76 1.20
CA GLN A 43 7.45 15.71 1.25
C GLN A 43 6.24 16.26 2.03
N PRO A 44 5.07 16.42 1.39
CA PRO A 44 3.91 16.97 2.08
C PRO A 44 3.44 16.01 3.18
N ALA A 45 3.08 16.57 4.34
CA ALA A 45 2.50 15.80 5.44
C ALA A 45 1.11 15.24 5.09
N SER A 46 0.34 16.00 4.30
CA SER A 46 -0.96 15.59 3.78
C SER A 46 -1.27 16.29 2.46
N ILE A 47 -2.08 15.62 1.64
CA ILE A 47 -2.63 16.18 0.40
C ILE A 47 -4.07 15.68 0.24
N LYS A 48 -4.96 16.55 -0.23
CA LYS A 48 -6.32 16.16 -0.58
C LYS A 48 -6.32 15.40 -1.90
N LEU A 49 -7.20 14.43 -2.04
CA LEU A 49 -7.33 13.67 -3.30
C LEU A 49 -7.78 14.58 -4.44
N ASP A 50 -8.69 15.53 -4.18
CA ASP A 50 -9.10 16.52 -5.19
C ASP A 50 -7.91 17.38 -5.68
N ASP A 51 -7.05 17.84 -4.77
CA ASP A 51 -5.84 18.59 -5.13
C ASP A 51 -4.89 17.72 -5.98
N LEU A 52 -4.76 16.44 -5.64
CA LEU A 52 -3.93 15.48 -6.37
C LEU A 52 -4.45 15.23 -7.79
N ASP A 53 -5.77 15.12 -7.97
CA ASP A 53 -6.40 14.97 -9.28
C ASP A 53 -6.13 16.19 -10.17
N VAL A 54 -6.23 17.40 -9.61
CA VAL A 54 -5.90 18.63 -10.35
C VAL A 54 -4.42 18.65 -10.74
N ILE A 55 -3.51 18.27 -9.83
CA ILE A 55 -2.07 18.16 -10.14
C ILE A 55 -1.84 17.17 -11.29
N CYS A 56 -2.44 15.99 -11.22
CA CYS A 56 -2.32 14.98 -12.27
C CYS A 56 -2.87 15.48 -13.61
N ALA A 57 -3.97 16.22 -13.60
CA ALA A 57 -4.57 16.81 -14.79
C ALA A 57 -3.74 17.96 -15.39
N VAL A 58 -3.09 18.79 -14.57
CA VAL A 58 -2.18 19.85 -15.03
C VAL A 58 -0.90 19.27 -15.62
N LEU A 59 -0.36 18.24 -14.99
CA LEU A 59 0.83 17.56 -15.49
C LEU A 59 0.51 16.65 -16.68
N GLY A 60 -0.71 16.10 -16.78
CA GLY A 60 -0.97 15.02 -17.73
C GLY A 60 -0.19 13.77 -17.31
N CYS A 61 -0.31 13.38 -16.04
CA CYS A 61 0.37 12.23 -15.45
C CYS A 61 -0.59 11.37 -14.62
N GLY A 62 -0.18 10.14 -14.34
CA GLY A 62 -0.87 9.31 -13.38
C GLY A 62 -0.44 9.62 -11.95
N VAL A 63 -1.24 9.17 -10.98
CA VAL A 63 -0.89 9.28 -9.54
C VAL A 63 0.45 8.60 -9.23
N ALA A 64 0.77 7.48 -9.91
CA ALA A 64 2.01 6.73 -9.71
C ALA A 64 3.28 7.52 -10.12
N ASP A 65 3.14 8.53 -10.99
CA ASP A 65 4.27 9.40 -11.36
C ASP A 65 4.60 10.39 -10.24
N VAL A 66 3.60 10.76 -9.43
CA VAL A 66 3.70 11.76 -8.35
C VAL A 66 3.91 11.09 -6.98
N LEU A 67 3.27 9.95 -6.74
CA LEU A 67 3.32 9.17 -5.50
C LEU A 67 3.88 7.78 -5.79
N ILE A 68 5.14 7.58 -5.44
CA ILE A 68 5.85 6.32 -5.67
C ILE A 68 5.70 5.41 -4.43
N PRO A 69 5.18 4.18 -4.59
CA PRO A 69 5.14 3.21 -3.50
C PRO A 69 6.56 2.84 -3.03
N GLU A 70 6.74 2.74 -1.72
CA GLU A 70 7.99 2.28 -1.11
C GLU A 70 7.69 1.01 -0.31
N PRO A 71 7.68 -0.17 -0.95
CA PRO A 71 7.23 -1.40 -0.33
C PRO A 71 8.11 -1.80 0.87
N ASP A 72 9.41 -1.51 0.84
CA ASP A 72 10.34 -1.81 1.94
C ASP A 72 10.03 -1.03 3.23
N LYS A 73 9.32 0.10 3.14
CA LYS A 73 8.89 0.86 4.32
C LYS A 73 7.62 0.29 4.95
N VAL A 74 6.90 -0.57 4.25
CA VAL A 74 5.66 -1.17 4.74
C VAL A 74 6.01 -2.53 5.34
N THR A 75 6.21 -2.58 6.66
CA THR A 75 6.33 -3.85 7.37
C THR A 75 5.04 -4.63 7.15
N ARG A 76 5.10 -5.68 6.35
CA ARG A 76 4.02 -6.65 6.26
C ARG A 76 3.98 -7.35 7.63
N PRO A 77 2.86 -7.34 8.37
CA PRO A 77 2.75 -8.24 9.49
C PRO A 77 3.02 -9.64 8.93
N VAL A 78 4.05 -10.30 9.47
CA VAL A 78 4.26 -11.71 9.25
C VAL A 78 3.00 -12.36 9.80
N VAL A 79 2.05 -12.63 8.92
CA VAL A 79 1.16 -13.75 9.16
C VAL A 79 2.14 -14.89 9.15
N GLU A 80 2.45 -15.38 10.36
CA GLU A 80 3.12 -16.64 10.55
C GLU A 80 2.22 -17.63 9.82
N GLN A 81 2.49 -17.82 8.52
CA GLN A 81 2.21 -19.08 7.88
C GLN A 81 3.04 -20.00 8.73
N ALA A 82 2.37 -20.54 9.75
CA ALA A 82 2.78 -21.70 10.47
C ALA A 82 3.17 -22.63 9.35
N THR A 83 4.47 -22.67 9.11
CA THR A 83 5.08 -23.70 8.32
C THR A 83 4.58 -24.90 9.09
N GLN A 84 3.63 -25.63 8.51
CA GLN A 84 3.41 -27.00 8.91
C GLN A 84 4.73 -27.69 8.57
N GLN A 85 5.74 -27.45 9.42
CA GLN A 85 6.65 -28.48 9.83
C GLN A 85 5.71 -29.62 10.14
N ALA A 86 5.75 -30.62 9.27
CA ALA A 86 5.24 -31.93 9.57
C ALA A 86 5.88 -32.32 10.90
N ALA A 87 5.22 -31.98 11.99
CA ALA A 87 5.31 -32.76 13.19
C ALA A 87 4.99 -34.15 12.71
N VAL A 88 5.94 -35.06 12.83
CA VAL A 88 5.69 -36.48 12.81
C VAL A 88 4.78 -36.72 14.03
N GLY A 89 3.52 -36.39 13.85
CA GLY A 89 2.46 -36.70 14.78
C GLY A 89 2.44 -38.20 14.79
N ALA A 90 2.92 -38.79 15.89
CA ALA A 90 2.50 -40.11 16.27
C ALA A 90 0.99 -40.12 16.09
N THR A 91 0.54 -40.82 15.06
CA THR A 91 -0.88 -41.03 14.79
C THR A 91 -1.44 -41.63 16.06
N ILE A 92 -2.19 -40.85 16.84
CA ILE A 92 -3.14 -41.43 17.78
C ILE A 92 -4.22 -42.03 16.89
N VAL A 93 -3.95 -43.25 16.44
CA VAL A 93 -4.97 -44.10 15.85
C VAL A 93 -5.95 -44.38 16.99
N VAL A 94 -7.08 -43.68 16.99
CA VAL A 94 -8.23 -44.10 17.78
C VAL A 94 -8.74 -45.39 17.13
N ALA A 95 -8.15 -46.51 17.52
CA ALA A 95 -8.65 -47.82 17.15
C ALA A 95 -9.93 -48.07 17.95
N PRO A 96 -11.08 -48.34 17.31
CA PRO A 96 -12.27 -48.74 18.03
C PRO A 96 -11.97 -50.06 18.75
N ARG A 97 -12.00 -50.02 20.08
CA ARG A 97 -11.77 -51.19 20.94
C ARG A 97 -12.90 -52.19 20.68
N ARG A 98 -12.60 -53.33 20.05
CA ARG A 98 -13.57 -54.42 19.90
C ARG A 98 -13.99 -54.87 21.29
N ARG A 99 -15.29 -54.75 21.58
CA ARG A 99 -15.90 -55.31 22.78
C ARG A 99 -16.12 -56.80 22.51
N ASP A 100 -15.04 -57.57 22.54
CA ASP A 100 -15.10 -59.03 22.51
C ASP A 100 -15.56 -59.49 23.89
N GLY A 101 -16.88 -59.55 24.05
CA GLY A 101 -17.54 -59.84 25.31
C GLY A 101 -19.05 -59.93 25.15
N ARG A 102 -19.52 -60.62 24.10
CA ARG A 102 -20.84 -61.25 24.13
C ARG A 102 -20.61 -62.73 24.42
N SER A 103 -20.85 -63.08 25.68
CA SER A 103 -21.09 -64.44 26.14
C SER A 103 -22.20 -65.09 25.31
N LEU A 104 -22.00 -66.35 24.93
CA LEU A 104 -23.06 -67.19 24.34
C LEU A 104 -24.15 -67.45 25.39
N PRO A 105 -25.43 -67.55 24.98
CA PRO A 105 -26.51 -67.90 25.90
C PRO A 105 -26.46 -69.40 26.27
N PRO A 106 -26.93 -69.79 27.46
CA PRO A 106 -26.95 -71.20 27.87
C PRO A 106 -28.06 -71.98 27.13
N ALA A 107 -27.84 -73.30 27.04
CA ALA A 107 -28.72 -74.29 26.41
C ALA A 107 -30.04 -74.51 27.15
#